data_AF-B4HPD6-F1
#
_entry.id   AF-B4HPD6-F1
#
_cell.length_a   1.000
_cell.length_b   1.000
_cell.length_c   1.000
_cell.angle_alpha   90.00
_cell.angle_beta   90.00
_cell.angle_gamma   90.00
#
_symmetry.space_group_name_H-M   'P 1'
#
loop_
_entity.id
_entity.type
_entity.pdbx_description
1 polymer ?
#
loop_
_entity_poly.entity_id
_entity_poly.type
_entity_poly.pdbx_seq_one_letter_code
_entity_poly.pdbx_strand_id
1 'polypeptide(L)' 'MILSQKDGITVRVMKEDDYPRVKTFMKDYFHYDEPMGMGLEEPIHLQHEEEVDRQYLAVIRPGTVHSGAGR' A
#
# COMPACT_ATOMS: atom_id res chain seq x y z
N MET A 1 15.22 -2.11 4.97
CA MET A 1 16.24 -2.60 4.03
C MET A 1 16.27 -1.67 2.83
N ILE A 2 17.40 -1.01 2.54
CA ILE A 2 17.54 -0.20 1.32
C ILE A 2 17.72 -1.16 0.14
N LEU A 3 16.96 -0.95 -0.92
CA LEU A 3 16.97 -1.75 -2.14
C LEU A 3 17.82 -1.09 -3.23
N SER A 4 17.72 0.24 -3.35
CA SER A 4 18.42 1.01 -4.38
C SER A 4 18.50 2.48 -3.97
N GLN A 5 19.47 3.20 -4.54
CA GLN A 5 19.56 4.65 -4.44
C GLN A 5 19.95 5.20 -5.81
N LYS A 6 19.18 6.18 -6.31
CA LYS A 6 19.43 6.84 -7.60
C LYS A 6 18.96 8.28 -7.53
N ASP A 7 19.77 9.22 -8.03
CA ASP A 7 19.43 10.65 -8.13
C ASP A 7 18.94 11.27 -6.81
N GLY A 8 19.52 10.86 -5.67
CA GLY A 8 19.11 11.31 -4.33
C GLY A 8 17.83 10.64 -3.79
N ILE A 9 17.20 9.77 -4.58
CA ILE A 9 16.02 8.99 -4.18
C ILE A 9 16.46 7.64 -3.63
N THR A 10 16.05 7.34 -2.40
CA THR A 10 16.29 6.05 -1.75
C THR A 10 15.06 5.18 -1.82
N VAL A 11 15.18 4.04 -2.48
CA VAL A 11 14.15 2.99 -2.52
C VAL A 11 14.47 1.98 -1.43
N ARG A 12 13.50 1.70 -0.56
CA ARG A 12 13.65 0.75 0.54
C ARG A 12 12.36 -0.03 0.79
N VAL A 13 12.49 -1.19 1.41
CA VAL A 13 11.34 -1.93 1.94
C VAL A 13 10.65 -1.06 3.00
N MET A 14 9.34 -0.93 2.85
CA MET A 14 8.47 -0.19 3.76
C MET A 14 8.38 -0.89 5.12
N LYS A 15 8.31 -0.12 6.21
CA LYS A 15 8.01 -0.62 7.56
C LYS A 15 6.60 -0.21 7.96
N GLU A 16 6.05 -0.85 9.00
CA GLU A 16 4.72 -0.48 9.52
C GLU A 16 4.61 1.01 9.87
N ASP A 17 5.63 1.59 10.50
CA ASP A 17 5.64 3.01 10.89
C ASP A 17 5.55 3.97 9.69
N ASP A 18 5.86 3.50 8.48
CA ASP A 18 5.76 4.30 7.26
C ASP A 18 4.34 4.31 6.70
N TYR A 19 3.52 3.30 7.04
CA TYR A 19 2.20 3.08 6.46
C TYR A 19 1.28 4.30 6.59
N PRO A 20 1.18 5.01 7.73
CA PRO A 20 0.33 6.20 7.82
C PRO A 20 0.72 7.31 6.83
N ARG A 21 2.02 7.47 6.56
CA ARG A 21 2.52 8.47 5.60
C ARG A 21 2.22 8.06 4.17
N VAL A 22 2.40 6.79 3.84
CA VAL A 22 2.11 6.25 2.50
C VAL A 22 0.60 6.26 2.21
N LYS A 23 -0.23 5.89 3.19
CA LYS A 23 -1.69 5.96 3.07
C LYS A 23 -2.17 7.38 2.74
N THR A 24 -1.64 8.38 3.45
CA THR A 24 -1.94 9.79 3.16
C THR A 24 -1.51 10.17 1.75
N PHE A 25 -0.29 9.78 1.34
CA PHE A 25 0.20 10.03 -0.02
C PHE A 25 -0.68 9.37 -1.10
N MET A 26 -1.14 8.13 -0.91
CA MET A 26 -2.01 7.44 -1.86
C MET A 26 -3.38 8.12 -1.99
N LYS A 27 -3.92 8.64 -0.89
CA LYS A 27 -5.14 9.45 -0.91
C LYS A 27 -4.98 10.70 -1.77
N ASP A 28 -3.88 11.41 -1.60
CA ASP A 28 -3.68 12.70 -2.25
C ASP A 28 -3.31 12.58 -3.74
N TYR A 29 -2.64 11.49 -4.15
CA TYR A 29 -2.01 11.40 -5.47
C TYR A 29 -2.33 10.14 -6.30
N PHE A 30 -3.06 9.17 -5.75
CA PHE A 30 -3.31 7.90 -6.46
C PHE A 30 -4.81 7.59 -6.58
N HIS A 31 -5.55 7.66 -5.48
CA HIS A 31 -6.91 7.13 -5.43
C HIS A 31 -7.95 7.85 -6.31
N TYR A 32 -7.68 9.08 -6.73
CA TYR A 32 -8.56 9.85 -7.62
C TYR A 32 -8.16 9.78 -9.10
N ASP A 33 -6.95 9.32 -9.39
CA ASP A 33 -6.42 9.17 -10.76
C ASP A 33 -6.37 7.70 -11.21
N GLU A 34 -6.72 6.77 -10.32
CA GLU A 34 -6.67 5.33 -10.60
C GLU A 34 -7.84 4.90 -11.49
N PRO A 35 -7.59 4.22 -12.64
CA PRO A 35 -8.62 3.90 -13.61
C PRO A 35 -9.79 3.07 -13.09
N MET A 36 -9.58 2.21 -12.09
CA MET A 36 -10.66 1.41 -11.51
C MET A 36 -11.56 2.24 -10.59
N GLY A 37 -11.04 3.31 -9.99
CA GLY A 37 -11.81 4.26 -9.18
C GLY A 37 -12.62 5.26 -10.02
N MET A 38 -12.29 5.44 -11.30
CA MET A 38 -12.97 6.40 -12.17
C MET A 38 -14.40 5.93 -12.52
N GLY A 39 -15.39 6.77 -12.20
CA GLY A 39 -16.79 6.55 -12.56
C GLY A 39 -17.63 5.79 -11.52
N LEU A 40 -17.07 5.52 -10.34
CA LEU A 40 -17.83 4.98 -9.21
C LEU A 40 -18.50 6.10 -8.41
N GLU A 41 -19.70 5.84 -7.89
CA GLU A 41 -20.42 6.78 -7.02
C GLU A 41 -19.70 6.99 -5.68
N GLU A 42 -19.04 5.94 -5.17
CA GLU A 42 -18.20 5.99 -3.97
C GLU A 42 -16.74 5.62 -4.33
N PRO A 43 -15.76 6.42 -3.91
CA PRO A 43 -14.35 6.08 -4.10
C PRO A 43 -13.98 4.74 -3.44
N ILE A 44 -13.38 3.81 -4.20
CA ILE A 44 -13.00 2.46 -3.73
C ILE A 44 -12.19 2.51 -2.43
N HIS A 45 -11.29 3.47 -2.29
CA HIS A 45 -10.43 3.60 -1.12
C HIS A 45 -11.18 3.94 0.19
N LEU A 46 -12.44 4.38 0.10
CA LEU A 46 -13.32 4.63 1.25
C LEU A 46 -14.14 3.40 1.63
N GLN A 47 -14.20 2.39 0.76
CA GLN A 47 -14.91 1.14 1.03
C GLN A 47 -14.02 0.22 1.85
N HIS A 48 -14.54 -0.24 3.00
CA HIS A 48 -13.87 -1.22 3.86
C HIS A 48 -12.45 -0.80 4.30
N GLU A 49 -12.22 0.49 4.54
CA GLU A 49 -10.90 1.07 4.84
C GLU A 49 -10.15 0.33 5.97
N GLU A 50 -10.85 -0.04 7.06
CA GLU A 50 -10.26 -0.79 8.17
C GLU A 50 -9.82 -2.22 7.78
N GLU A 51 -10.52 -2.87 6.87
CA GLU A 51 -10.15 -4.20 6.38
C GLU A 51 -8.96 -4.12 5.44
N VAL A 52 -8.98 -3.16 4.53
CA VAL A 52 -7.87 -2.86 3.61
C VAL A 52 -6.61 -2.50 4.39
N ASP A 53 -6.71 -1.67 5.43
CA ASP A 53 -5.60 -1.34 6.33
C ASP A 53 -5.00 -2.59 6.99
N ARG A 54 -5.84 -3.50 7.49
CA ARG A 54 -5.39 -4.76 8.09
C ARG A 54 -4.65 -5.63 7.07
N GLN A 55 -5.13 -5.69 5.82
CA GLN A 55 -4.48 -6.45 4.76
C GLN A 55 -3.11 -5.85 4.39
N TYR A 56 -3.02 -4.53 4.22
CA TYR A 56 -1.74 -3.87 3.94
C TYR A 56 -0.75 -4.07 5.10
N LEU A 57 -1.15 -3.82 6.34
CA LEU A 57 -0.31 -4.04 7.51
C LEU A 57 0.12 -5.49 7.66
N ALA A 58 -0.75 -6.44 7.30
CA ALA A 58 -0.38 -7.84 7.23
C ALA A 58 0.74 -8.04 6.23
N VAL A 59 0.66 -7.55 4.99
CA VAL A 59 1.73 -7.70 3.97
C VAL A 59 3.04 -6.98 4.36
N ILE A 60 2.96 -5.85 5.04
CA ILE A 60 4.12 -5.03 5.44
C ILE A 60 4.92 -5.69 6.58
N ARG A 61 4.23 -6.42 7.46
CA ARG A 61 4.84 -7.18 8.55
C ARG A 61 5.79 -8.25 7.97
N PRO A 62 7.10 -8.20 8.28
CA PRO A 62 8.01 -9.25 7.82
C PRO A 62 7.62 -10.58 8.47
N GLY A 63 7.07 -11.51 7.68
CA GLY A 63 6.71 -12.86 8.14
C GLY A 63 5.35 -13.41 7.69
N THR A 64 4.54 -12.63 6.98
CA THR A 64 3.17 -12.99 6.54
C THR A 64 3.06 -13.32 5.06
N VAL A 65 4.19 -13.52 4.36
CA VAL A 65 4.15 -14.30 3.13
C VAL A 65 3.81 -15.73 3.55
N HIS A 66 2.53 -16.04 3.68
CA HIS A 66 2.07 -17.42 3.55
C HIS A 66 2.54 -17.84 2.17
N SER A 67 3.64 -18.61 2.12
CA SER A 67 4.00 -19.32 0.92
C SER A 67 2.75 -20.07 0.49
N GLY A 68 2.18 -19.70 -0.65
CA GLY A 68 1.19 -20.51 -1.33
C GLY A 68 1.76 -21.92 -1.37
N ALA A 69 1.09 -22.83 -0.69
CA ALA A 69 1.39 -24.24 -0.73
C ALA A 69 1.49 -24.64 -2.20
N GLY A 70 2.66 -25.18 -2.57
CA GLY A 70 2.78 -25.91 -3.82
C GLY A 70 1.67 -26.95 -3.90
N ARG A 71 0.95 -26.92 -5.02
CA ARG A 71 0.32 -28.10 -5.60
C ARG A 71 0.98 -28.33 -6.95
#